data_AF-A0A395MS22-F1
#
_entry.id   AF-A0A395MS22-F1
#
_cell.length_a   1.000
_cell.length_b   1.000
_cell.length_c   1.000
_cell.angle_alpha   90.00
_cell.angle_beta   90.00
_cell.angle_gamma   90.00
#
_symmetry.space_group_name_H-M   'P 1'
#
loop_
_entity.id
_entity.type
_entity.pdbx_description
1 polymer ?
#
loop_
_entity_poly.entity_id
_entity_poly.type
_entity_poly.pdbx_seq_one_letter_code
_entity_poly.pdbx_strand_id
1 'polypeptide(L)'
;MPRIIVTSDDSAKAEGDCSSSLRARLRDDTPPTSPSDKPIPYKNNIYHQVHASLGTHLTVPKTTKKVIQKPEKRDPAAQLRDLYARMGLNIHTTGIARLMEAKHQVGTKREEYVNTIEKTLRRSTRLYDNIRHPLSATIATSADGHRGSFTVRIARLRQDVAAAKEEITRLNNEANECRRIEAEAWKEFKNGFQDGRAASGIDREAKATADEFKEEARGIVRDKYRLLEEIDAEFRVKIQEETARMMRDILDGI
;
A
#
# COMPACT_ATOMS: atom_id res chain seq x y z
N MET A 1 -75.35 -13.68 -29.37
CA MET A 1 -75.41 -12.28 -29.85
C MET A 1 -74.00 -11.69 -29.78
N PRO A 2 -73.57 -10.93 -30.81
CA PRO A 2 -72.18 -10.69 -31.16
C PRO A 2 -71.61 -9.39 -30.58
N ARG A 3 -70.26 -9.33 -30.61
CA ARG A 3 -69.31 -8.20 -30.68
C ARG A 3 -69.85 -6.78 -30.48
N ILE A 4 -69.06 -5.96 -29.79
CA ILE A 4 -68.36 -4.80 -30.38
C ILE A 4 -67.19 -4.40 -29.47
N ILE A 5 -66.01 -4.29 -30.08
CA ILE A 5 -64.80 -3.64 -29.57
C ILE A 5 -64.96 -2.15 -29.88
N VAL A 6 -64.76 -1.29 -28.88
CA VAL A 6 -64.44 0.12 -29.11
C VAL A 6 -63.17 0.43 -28.35
N THR A 7 -62.11 0.62 -29.12
CA THR A 7 -60.88 1.30 -28.74
C THR A 7 -61.14 2.81 -28.67
N SER A 8 -60.64 3.47 -27.63
CA SER A 8 -60.34 4.90 -27.70
C SER A 8 -58.96 5.11 -27.07
N ASP A 9 -58.01 5.39 -27.93
CA ASP A 9 -56.75 6.02 -27.59
C ASP A 9 -57.06 7.41 -27.03
N ASP A 10 -56.39 7.79 -25.94
CA ASP A 10 -56.05 9.20 -25.76
C ASP A 10 -54.63 9.36 -25.22
N SER A 11 -53.88 10.08 -26.03
CA SER A 11 -52.49 10.47 -25.89
C SER A 11 -52.30 11.35 -24.65
N ALA A 12 -51.42 10.91 -23.74
CA ALA A 12 -50.66 11.83 -22.90
C ALA A 12 -49.18 11.68 -23.23
N LYS A 13 -48.71 12.52 -24.16
CA LYS A 13 -47.30 12.91 -24.26
C LYS A 13 -46.92 13.60 -22.94
N ALA A 14 -46.08 12.93 -22.16
CA ALA A 14 -45.19 13.60 -21.23
C ALA A 14 -43.79 13.07 -21.53
N GLU A 15 -43.00 13.90 -22.20
CA GLU A 15 -41.56 13.77 -22.20
C GLU A 15 -41.08 13.73 -20.75
N GLY A 16 -40.32 12.70 -20.46
CA GLY A 16 -39.71 12.46 -19.17
C GLY A 16 -38.55 11.53 -19.42
N ASP A 17 -37.52 12.05 -20.06
CA ASP A 17 -36.20 11.43 -20.14
C ASP A 17 -35.72 11.08 -18.73
N CYS A 18 -36.04 9.85 -18.31
CA CYS A 18 -35.45 9.20 -17.16
C CYS A 18 -34.93 7.83 -17.59
N SER A 19 -34.16 7.84 -18.67
CA SER A 19 -33.15 6.81 -18.95
C SER A 19 -31.99 6.97 -17.96
N SER A 20 -32.23 6.64 -16.69
CA SER A 20 -31.17 6.36 -15.72
C SER A 20 -31.36 4.95 -15.16
N SER A 21 -31.34 3.97 -16.07
CA SER A 21 -31.30 2.58 -15.64
C SER A 21 -30.01 2.36 -14.84
N LEU A 22 -30.16 1.93 -13.58
CA LEU A 22 -29.10 1.38 -12.72
C LEU A 22 -28.18 0.39 -13.48
N ARG A 23 -28.71 -0.22 -14.53
CA ARG A 23 -28.04 -1.14 -15.44
C ARG A 23 -26.93 -0.51 -16.28
N ALA A 24 -27.03 0.78 -16.63
CA ALA A 24 -25.97 1.50 -17.34
C ALA A 24 -24.77 1.79 -16.42
N ARG A 25 -25.04 2.15 -15.16
CA ARG A 25 -24.00 2.43 -14.15
C ARG A 25 -23.20 1.19 -13.70
N LEU A 26 -23.72 -0.01 -13.92
CA LEU A 26 -23.06 -1.26 -13.56
C LEU A 26 -22.07 -1.77 -14.63
N ARG A 27 -21.99 -1.10 -15.79
CA ARG A 27 -21.10 -1.51 -16.89
C ARG A 27 -19.86 -0.64 -17.06
N ASP A 28 -19.82 0.54 -16.45
CA ASP A 28 -18.65 1.42 -16.47
C ASP A 28 -17.76 1.18 -15.24
N ASP A 29 -17.17 -0.02 -15.18
CA ASP A 29 -16.05 -0.31 -14.28
C ASP A 29 -14.77 0.30 -14.87
N THR A 30 -14.59 1.61 -14.67
CA THR A 30 -13.24 2.19 -14.69
C THR A 30 -12.76 2.25 -13.25
N PRO A 31 -11.68 1.56 -12.84
CA PRO A 31 -11.19 1.63 -11.48
C PRO A 31 -10.78 3.09 -11.17
N PRO A 32 -11.10 3.63 -9.98
CA PRO A 32 -10.63 4.96 -9.58
C PRO A 32 -9.10 4.93 -9.44
N THR A 33 -8.41 5.35 -10.49
CA THR A 33 -6.99 5.68 -10.45
C THR A 33 -6.84 7.01 -9.74
N SER A 34 -6.53 6.99 -8.43
CA SER A 34 -5.62 7.91 -7.70
C SER A 34 -5.94 7.92 -6.20
N PRO A 35 -4.94 7.83 -5.30
CA PRO A 35 -5.11 8.20 -3.91
C PRO A 35 -5.29 9.73 -3.81
N SER A 36 -6.20 10.17 -2.93
CA SER A 36 -6.38 11.59 -2.62
C SER A 36 -5.18 12.11 -1.82
N ASP A 37 -4.25 12.79 -2.48
CA ASP A 37 -3.15 13.59 -1.90
C ASP A 37 -3.65 14.85 -1.17
N LYS A 38 -4.59 14.70 -0.24
CA LYS A 38 -4.95 15.79 0.68
C LYS A 38 -4.14 15.63 1.96
N PRO A 39 -3.25 16.57 2.30
CA PRO A 39 -2.56 16.56 3.58
C PRO A 39 -3.62 16.54 4.67
N ILE A 40 -3.53 15.56 5.57
CA ILE A 40 -4.32 15.52 6.80
C ILE A 40 -4.12 16.89 7.47
N PRO A 41 -5.19 17.66 7.73
CA PRO A 41 -5.03 18.97 8.35
C PRO A 41 -4.48 18.74 9.76
N TYR A 42 -3.23 19.14 9.98
CA TYR A 42 -2.61 19.34 11.29
C TYR A 42 -3.31 20.53 11.99
N LYS A 43 -4.60 20.38 12.27
CA LYS A 43 -5.40 21.33 13.05
C LYS A 43 -5.86 20.61 14.31
N ASN A 44 -4.91 20.31 15.17
CA ASN A 44 -5.04 20.17 16.62
C ASN A 44 -3.71 19.65 17.17
N ASN A 45 -2.73 20.55 17.22
CA ASN A 45 -1.52 20.28 17.99
C ASN A 45 -1.92 20.28 19.47
N ILE A 46 -2.17 19.08 20.01
CA ILE A 46 -2.55 18.83 21.40
C ILE A 46 -1.60 19.54 22.37
N TYR A 47 -0.33 19.71 21.98
CA TYR A 47 0.68 20.44 22.72
C TYR A 47 0.29 21.91 22.96
N HIS A 48 -0.23 22.61 21.93
CA HIS A 48 -0.70 23.98 22.08
C HIS A 48 -2.00 24.08 22.88
N GLN A 49 -2.89 23.09 22.78
CA GLN A 49 -4.15 23.08 23.51
C GLN A 49 -3.93 22.88 25.03
N VAL A 50 -2.96 22.05 25.41
CA VAL A 50 -2.55 21.87 26.81
C VAL A 50 -1.91 23.15 27.36
N HIS A 51 -1.05 23.82 26.59
CA HIS A 51 -0.46 25.11 26.98
C HIS A 51 -1.50 26.23 27.12
N ALA A 52 -2.49 26.32 26.22
CA ALA A 52 -3.58 27.30 26.34
C ALA A 52 -4.47 27.05 27.57
N SER A 53 -4.66 25.78 27.94
CA SER A 53 -5.45 25.37 29.12
C SER A 53 -4.74 25.67 30.44
N LEU A 54 -3.41 25.75 30.44
CA LEU A 54 -2.58 26.08 31.60
C LEU A 54 -2.31 27.59 31.71
N GLY A 55 -2.20 28.31 30.58
CA GLY A 55 -1.92 29.74 30.55
C GLY A 55 -3.10 30.63 30.97
N THR A 56 -4.34 30.12 30.93
CA THR A 56 -5.56 30.90 31.19
C THR A 56 -5.99 30.93 32.67
N HIS A 57 -5.39 30.14 33.57
CA HIS A 57 -5.75 30.10 35.00
C HIS A 57 -4.92 31.05 35.88
N LEU A 58 -4.08 31.92 35.30
CA LEU A 58 -3.31 32.93 36.04
C LEU A 58 -4.06 34.26 36.28
N THR A 59 -5.32 34.38 35.85
CA THR A 59 -6.16 35.52 36.25
C THR A 59 -6.77 35.24 37.63
N VAL A 60 -5.98 35.58 38.65
CA VAL A 60 -6.40 35.68 40.05
C VAL A 60 -7.76 36.40 40.14
N PRO A 61 -8.83 35.78 40.66
CA PRO A 61 -10.06 36.51 40.95
C PRO A 61 -9.79 37.49 42.09
N LYS A 62 -10.06 38.78 41.85
CA LYS A 62 -10.05 39.82 42.88
C LYS A 62 -10.98 39.42 44.03
N THR A 63 -10.42 39.54 45.22
CA THR A 63 -10.97 39.21 46.53
C THR A 63 -12.36 39.81 46.79
N THR A 64 -13.25 39.02 47.40
CA THR A 64 -14.30 39.56 48.28
C THR A 64 -14.00 39.15 49.72
N LYS A 65 -13.87 40.18 50.55
CA LYS A 65 -13.44 40.19 51.94
C LYS A 65 -14.33 39.30 52.82
N LYS A 66 -13.73 38.58 53.78
CA LYS A 66 -14.19 38.61 55.18
C LYS A 66 -13.14 38.10 56.17
N VAL A 67 -12.96 38.95 57.19
CA VAL A 67 -12.44 38.74 58.55
C VAL A 67 -10.95 38.44 58.71
N ILE A 68 -10.26 39.51 59.12
CA ILE A 68 -8.91 39.60 59.65
C ILE A 68 -8.79 38.71 60.90
N GLN A 69 -7.89 37.73 60.88
CA GLN A 69 -7.22 37.24 62.09
C GLN A 69 -5.76 37.74 62.06
N LYS A 70 -5.28 38.15 63.23
CA LYS A 70 -4.00 38.83 63.46
C LYS A 70 -2.81 38.11 62.80
N PRO A 71 -1.78 38.85 62.32
CA PRO A 71 -0.59 38.25 61.75
C PRO A 71 0.27 37.66 62.87
N GLU A 72 0.02 36.40 63.20
CA GLU A 72 1.04 35.56 63.83
C GLU A 72 2.24 35.54 62.87
N LYS A 73 3.45 35.75 63.37
CA LYS A 73 4.71 35.82 62.59
C LYS A 73 4.96 34.48 61.87
N ARG A 74 4.21 34.19 60.82
CA ARG A 74 4.42 33.02 59.97
C ARG A 74 5.50 33.38 58.99
N ASP A 75 6.62 32.68 59.15
CA ASP A 75 7.72 32.60 58.19
C ASP A 75 7.16 32.70 56.75
N PRO A 76 7.57 33.72 55.96
CA PRO A 76 7.09 33.89 54.59
C PRO A 76 7.36 32.65 53.73
N ALA A 77 8.41 31.87 54.05
CA ALA A 77 8.66 30.60 53.38
C ALA A 77 7.63 29.51 53.73
N ALA A 78 7.01 29.56 54.92
CA ALA A 78 5.90 28.66 55.28
C ALA A 78 4.60 29.02 54.53
N GLN A 79 4.33 30.32 54.32
CA GLN A 79 3.17 30.76 53.54
C GLN A 79 3.30 30.39 52.06
N LEU A 80 4.51 30.55 51.50
CA LEU A 80 4.80 30.14 50.13
C LEU A 80 4.62 28.63 49.95
N ARG A 81 5.12 27.81 50.89
CA ARG A 81 4.94 26.35 50.89
C ARG A 81 3.46 25.96 50.93
N ASP A 82 2.65 26.59 51.77
CA ASP A 82 1.20 26.31 51.85
C ASP A 82 0.47 26.71 50.55
N LEU A 83 0.84 27.85 49.94
CA LEU A 83 0.30 28.27 48.64
C LEU A 83 0.65 27.28 47.52
N TYR A 84 1.89 26.82 47.44
CA TYR A 84 2.30 25.81 46.45
C TYR A 84 1.59 24.48 46.68
N ALA A 85 1.45 24.02 47.93
CA ALA A 85 0.73 22.80 48.26
C ALA A 85 -0.74 22.88 47.86
N ARG A 86 -1.41 24.01 48.14
CA ARG A 86 -2.81 24.24 47.73
C ARG A 86 -2.96 24.34 46.24
N MET A 87 -2.05 25.02 45.55
CA MET A 87 -2.06 25.12 44.09
C MET A 87 -1.84 23.74 43.45
N GLY A 88 -0.88 22.96 43.94
CA GLY A 88 -0.63 21.60 43.49
C GLY A 88 -1.84 20.70 43.71
N LEU A 89 -2.47 20.78 44.89
CA LEU A 89 -3.72 20.05 45.17
C LEU A 89 -4.83 20.46 44.21
N ASN A 90 -5.03 21.76 43.99
CA ASN A 90 -6.09 22.26 43.10
C ASN A 90 -5.86 21.83 41.63
N ILE A 91 -4.62 21.87 41.14
CA ILE A 91 -4.26 21.37 39.81
C ILE A 91 -4.56 19.88 39.71
N HIS A 92 -4.17 19.09 40.72
CA HIS A 92 -4.41 17.65 40.74
C HIS A 92 -5.90 17.32 40.78
N THR A 93 -6.67 17.94 41.67
CA THR A 93 -8.13 17.72 41.76
C THR A 93 -8.85 18.15 40.49
N THR A 94 -8.48 19.28 39.90
CA THR A 94 -9.04 19.76 38.63
C THR A 94 -8.67 18.82 37.47
N GLY A 95 -7.43 18.33 37.45
CA GLY A 95 -6.96 17.36 36.47
C GLY A 95 -7.76 16.06 36.53
N ILE A 96 -7.96 15.51 37.73
CA ILE A 96 -8.78 14.30 37.92
C ILE A 96 -10.22 14.54 37.48
N ALA A 97 -10.83 15.67 37.87
CA ALA A 97 -12.21 15.99 37.51
C ALA A 97 -12.38 16.06 35.98
N ARG A 98 -11.46 16.72 35.26
CA ARG A 98 -11.47 16.79 33.80
C ARG A 98 -11.26 15.43 33.14
N LEU A 99 -10.38 14.59 33.69
CA LEU A 99 -10.17 13.23 33.20
C LEU A 99 -11.43 12.37 33.36
N MET A 100 -12.12 12.48 34.50
CA MET A 100 -13.38 11.79 34.74
C MET A 100 -14.48 12.27 33.78
N GLU A 101 -14.58 13.58 33.57
CA GLU A 101 -15.52 14.17 32.62
C GLU A 101 -15.24 13.72 31.18
N ALA A 102 -13.98 13.78 30.73
CA ALA A 102 -13.57 13.31 29.42
C ALA A 102 -13.87 11.82 29.23
N LYS A 103 -13.60 10.99 30.26
CA LYS A 103 -13.94 9.57 30.25
C LYS A 103 -15.44 9.35 30.10
N HIS A 104 -16.26 10.14 30.80
CA HIS A 104 -17.71 10.07 30.69
C HIS A 104 -18.18 10.45 29.28
N GLN A 105 -17.70 11.56 28.73
CA GLN A 105 -18.05 12.00 27.37
C GLN A 105 -17.64 10.98 26.29
N VAL A 106 -16.47 10.35 26.43
CA VAL A 106 -16.04 9.25 25.54
C VAL A 106 -16.96 8.04 25.66
N GLY A 107 -17.41 7.72 26.88
CA GLY A 107 -18.41 6.67 27.12
C GLY A 107 -19.72 6.95 26.38
N THR A 108 -20.28 8.14 26.55
CA THR A 108 -21.53 8.55 25.89
C THR A 108 -21.41 8.48 24.37
N LYS A 109 -20.33 9.03 23.79
CA LYS A 109 -20.11 8.97 22.33
C LYS A 109 -19.98 7.53 21.82
N ARG A 110 -19.32 6.66 22.59
CA ARG A 110 -19.20 5.23 22.23
C ARG A 110 -20.59 4.59 22.15
N GLU A 111 -21.45 4.81 23.13
CA GLU A 111 -22.82 4.27 23.14
C GLU A 111 -23.66 4.81 21.97
N GLU A 112 -23.54 6.10 21.66
CA GLU A 112 -24.18 6.71 20.48
C GLU A 112 -23.71 6.04 19.17
N TYR A 113 -22.41 5.82 19.00
CA TYR A 113 -21.87 5.12 17.83
C TYR A 113 -22.39 3.69 17.73
N VAL A 114 -22.39 2.93 18.83
CA VAL A 114 -22.92 1.56 18.86
C VAL A 114 -24.39 1.54 18.44
N ASN A 115 -25.21 2.42 19.02
CA ASN A 115 -26.62 2.55 18.66
C ASN A 115 -26.82 2.90 17.18
N THR A 116 -25.98 3.77 16.63
CA THR A 116 -26.06 4.20 15.22
C THR A 116 -25.67 3.06 14.28
N ILE A 117 -24.63 2.30 14.62
CA ILE A 117 -24.20 1.11 13.88
C ILE A 117 -25.31 0.06 13.90
N GLU A 118 -25.89 -0.25 15.06
CA GLU A 118 -26.98 -1.21 15.16
C GLU A 118 -28.20 -0.82 14.33
N LYS A 119 -28.62 0.46 14.38
CA LYS A 119 -29.73 0.96 13.56
C LYS A 119 -29.44 0.79 12.07
N THR A 120 -28.22 1.11 11.65
CA THR A 120 -27.79 1.00 10.26
C THR A 120 -27.75 -0.45 9.80
N LEU A 121 -27.22 -1.35 10.63
CA LEU A 121 -27.17 -2.78 10.37
C LEU A 121 -28.57 -3.38 10.26
N ARG A 122 -29.47 -3.07 11.19
CA ARG A 122 -30.87 -3.53 11.10
C ARG A 122 -31.54 -3.05 9.81
N ARG A 123 -31.29 -1.80 9.41
CA ARG A 123 -31.82 -1.24 8.16
C ARG A 123 -31.25 -1.96 6.93
N SER A 124 -29.95 -2.22 6.90
CA SER A 124 -29.31 -2.93 5.78
C SER A 124 -29.80 -4.37 5.70
N THR A 125 -29.85 -5.10 6.81
CA THR A 125 -30.40 -6.46 6.87
C THR A 125 -31.83 -6.49 6.34
N ARG A 126 -32.70 -5.59 6.81
CA ARG A 126 -34.09 -5.50 6.31
C ARG A 126 -34.15 -5.21 4.81
N LEU A 127 -33.28 -4.36 4.28
CA LEU A 127 -33.21 -4.08 2.85
C LEU A 127 -32.76 -5.31 2.06
N TYR A 128 -31.74 -6.02 2.56
CA TYR A 128 -31.27 -7.26 1.96
C TYR A 128 -32.36 -8.32 1.96
N ASP A 129 -33.10 -8.49 3.06
CA ASP A 129 -34.19 -9.45 3.15
C ASP A 129 -35.34 -9.08 2.19
N ASN A 130 -35.69 -7.80 2.11
CA ASN A 130 -36.70 -7.28 1.17
C ASN A 130 -36.32 -7.48 -0.30
N ILE A 131 -35.03 -7.54 -0.63
CA ILE A 131 -34.56 -7.79 -2.00
C ILE A 131 -34.39 -9.29 -2.25
N ARG A 132 -33.76 -9.99 -1.31
CA ARG A 132 -33.40 -11.40 -1.41
C ARG A 132 -34.63 -12.28 -1.47
N HIS A 133 -35.62 -12.08 -0.61
CA HIS A 133 -36.82 -12.93 -0.58
C HIS A 133 -37.59 -12.93 -1.91
N PRO A 134 -38.01 -11.78 -2.48
CA PRO A 134 -38.73 -11.78 -3.75
C PRO A 134 -37.89 -12.26 -4.92
N LEU A 135 -36.57 -11.96 -4.95
CA LEU A 135 -35.68 -12.52 -5.97
C LEU A 135 -35.56 -14.05 -5.86
N SER A 136 -35.41 -14.57 -4.64
CA SER A 136 -35.34 -16.02 -4.43
C SER A 136 -36.66 -16.72 -4.76
N ALA A 137 -37.79 -16.10 -4.44
CA ALA A 137 -39.12 -16.60 -4.77
C ALA A 137 -39.34 -16.61 -6.29
N THR A 138 -39.03 -15.50 -6.98
CA THR A 138 -39.18 -15.41 -8.45
C THR A 138 -38.25 -16.37 -9.20
N ILE A 139 -37.01 -16.57 -8.74
CA ILE A 139 -36.08 -17.55 -9.33
C ILE A 139 -36.59 -18.99 -9.09
N ALA A 140 -37.21 -19.27 -7.96
CA ALA A 140 -37.76 -20.59 -7.63
C ALA A 140 -39.08 -20.89 -8.35
N THR A 141 -39.94 -19.89 -8.58
CA THR A 141 -41.25 -20.04 -9.22
C THR A 141 -41.21 -19.87 -10.74
N SER A 142 -40.12 -19.32 -11.32
CA SER A 142 -39.93 -19.29 -12.77
C SER A 142 -39.55 -20.68 -13.28
N ALA A 143 -40.54 -21.56 -13.39
CA ALA A 143 -40.33 -22.98 -13.71
C ALA A 143 -39.73 -23.22 -15.11
N ASP A 144 -39.88 -22.33 -16.10
CA ASP A 144 -39.50 -22.66 -17.49
C ASP A 144 -38.67 -21.63 -18.29
N GLY A 145 -38.37 -20.42 -17.78
CA GLY A 145 -37.73 -19.38 -18.59
C GLY A 145 -36.19 -19.33 -18.55
N HIS A 146 -35.60 -19.43 -17.35
CA HIS A 146 -34.18 -19.10 -17.14
C HIS A 146 -33.33 -20.28 -16.68
N ARG A 147 -33.93 -21.25 -15.99
CA ARG A 147 -33.21 -22.43 -15.52
C ARG A 147 -32.78 -23.33 -16.69
N GLY A 148 -33.65 -23.50 -17.70
CA GLY A 148 -33.30 -24.18 -18.95
C GLY A 148 -32.20 -23.48 -19.75
N SER A 149 -32.22 -22.13 -19.81
CA SER A 149 -31.17 -21.37 -20.49
C SER A 149 -29.81 -21.47 -19.78
N PHE A 150 -29.80 -21.46 -18.46
CA PHE A 150 -28.58 -21.56 -17.66
C PHE A 150 -27.99 -22.97 -17.66
N THR A 151 -28.81 -24.02 -17.52
CA THR A 151 -28.35 -25.41 -17.61
C THR A 151 -27.82 -25.74 -18.99
N VAL A 152 -28.48 -25.27 -20.06
CA VAL A 152 -28.00 -25.40 -21.45
C VAL A 152 -26.67 -24.67 -21.63
N ARG A 153 -26.52 -23.46 -21.09
CA ARG A 153 -25.25 -22.71 -21.16
C ARG A 153 -24.13 -23.41 -20.40
N ILE A 154 -24.40 -23.94 -19.21
CA ILE A 154 -23.42 -24.74 -18.45
C ILE A 154 -23.04 -26.01 -19.21
N ALA A 155 -24.02 -26.71 -19.80
CA ALA A 155 -23.76 -27.91 -20.58
C ALA A 155 -22.86 -27.61 -21.79
N ARG A 156 -23.15 -26.53 -22.53
CA ARG A 156 -22.30 -26.06 -23.64
C ARG A 156 -20.89 -25.71 -23.17
N LEU A 157 -20.74 -24.94 -22.09
CA LEU A 157 -19.42 -24.60 -21.55
C LEU A 157 -18.63 -25.85 -21.11
N ARG A 158 -19.29 -26.84 -20.54
CA ARG A 158 -18.64 -28.11 -20.17
C ARG A 158 -18.17 -28.87 -21.41
N GLN A 159 -18.97 -28.87 -22.47
CA GLN A 159 -18.60 -29.46 -23.76
C GLN A 159 -17.41 -28.72 -24.39
N ASP A 160 -17.42 -27.38 -24.41
CA ASP A 160 -16.33 -26.58 -24.94
C ASP A 160 -15.02 -26.79 -24.16
N VAL A 161 -15.12 -26.89 -22.83
CA VAL A 161 -13.97 -27.21 -21.96
C VAL A 161 -13.43 -28.62 -22.22
N ALA A 162 -14.32 -29.60 -22.46
CA ALA A 162 -13.89 -30.95 -22.79
C ALA A 162 -13.16 -30.99 -24.14
N ALA A 163 -13.71 -30.35 -25.16
CA ALA A 163 -13.09 -30.24 -26.49
C ALA A 163 -11.74 -29.51 -26.44
N ALA A 164 -11.65 -28.41 -25.71
CA ALA A 164 -10.39 -27.66 -25.55
C ALA A 164 -9.32 -28.50 -24.83
N LYS A 165 -9.70 -29.32 -23.84
CA LYS A 165 -8.76 -30.23 -23.17
C LYS A 165 -8.25 -31.31 -24.11
N GLU A 166 -9.12 -31.89 -24.92
CA GLU A 166 -8.73 -32.88 -25.92
C GLU A 166 -7.75 -32.27 -26.92
N GLU A 167 -8.02 -31.06 -27.40
CA GLU A 167 -7.12 -30.36 -28.32
C GLU A 167 -5.77 -30.03 -27.70
N ILE A 168 -5.73 -29.60 -26.43
CA ILE A 168 -4.47 -29.40 -25.70
C ILE A 168 -3.67 -30.70 -25.61
N THR A 169 -4.33 -31.83 -25.32
CA THR A 169 -3.63 -33.12 -25.26
C THR A 169 -3.09 -33.55 -26.62
N ARG A 170 -3.85 -33.30 -27.70
CA ARG A 170 -3.42 -33.57 -29.08
C ARG A 170 -2.18 -32.74 -29.44
N LEU A 171 -2.24 -31.42 -29.23
CA LEU A 171 -1.14 -30.50 -29.52
C LEU A 171 0.10 -30.80 -28.66
N ASN A 172 -0.08 -31.19 -27.40
CA ASN A 172 1.04 -31.58 -26.54
C ASN A 172 1.74 -32.83 -27.05
N ASN A 173 1.00 -33.82 -27.55
CA ASN A 173 1.58 -35.02 -28.16
C ASN A 173 2.35 -34.68 -29.44
N GLU A 174 1.78 -33.82 -30.29
CA GLU A 174 2.44 -33.33 -31.51
C GLU A 174 3.74 -32.59 -31.18
N ALA A 175 3.72 -31.69 -30.19
CA ALA A 175 4.90 -30.94 -29.75
C ALA A 175 5.99 -31.85 -29.12
N ASN A 176 5.59 -32.92 -28.42
CA ASN A 176 6.54 -33.92 -27.91
C ASN A 176 7.22 -34.67 -29.06
N GLU A 177 6.45 -35.03 -30.08
CA GLU A 177 6.97 -35.74 -31.25
C GLU A 177 7.92 -34.87 -32.06
N CYS A 178 7.58 -33.59 -32.28
CA CYS A 178 8.50 -32.62 -32.90
C CYS A 178 9.81 -32.51 -32.12
N ARG A 179 9.74 -32.41 -30.78
CA ARG A 179 10.95 -32.38 -29.92
C ARG A 179 11.79 -33.65 -30.04
N ARG A 180 11.16 -34.82 -30.18
CA ARG A 180 11.87 -36.10 -30.37
C ARG A 180 12.61 -36.11 -31.71
N ILE A 181 11.92 -35.73 -32.79
CA ILE A 181 12.50 -35.66 -34.15
C ILE A 181 13.65 -34.65 -34.19
N GLU A 182 13.46 -33.46 -33.61
CA GLU A 182 14.53 -32.46 -33.53
C GLU A 182 15.74 -32.97 -32.74
N ALA A 183 15.52 -33.66 -31.60
CA ALA A 183 16.61 -34.23 -30.81
C ALA A 183 17.39 -35.31 -31.59
N GLU A 184 16.69 -36.13 -32.37
CA GLU A 184 17.31 -37.13 -33.27
C GLU A 184 18.12 -36.45 -34.38
N ALA A 185 17.56 -35.45 -35.06
CA ALA A 185 18.26 -34.69 -36.07
C ALA A 185 19.50 -33.97 -35.50
N TRP A 186 19.41 -33.41 -34.29
CA TRP A 186 20.55 -32.79 -33.61
C TRP A 186 21.62 -33.81 -33.22
N LYS A 187 21.23 -35.03 -32.85
CA LYS A 187 22.16 -36.12 -32.55
C LYS A 187 22.88 -36.58 -33.82
N GLU A 188 22.16 -36.77 -34.92
CA GLU A 188 22.75 -37.10 -36.23
C GLU A 188 23.70 -36.01 -36.72
N PHE A 189 23.30 -34.74 -36.62
CA PHE A 189 24.15 -33.60 -36.94
C PHE A 189 25.44 -33.63 -36.12
N LYS A 190 25.36 -33.74 -34.78
CA LYS A 190 26.54 -33.78 -33.91
C LYS A 190 27.46 -34.96 -34.21
N ASN A 191 26.90 -36.14 -34.49
CA ASN A 191 27.67 -37.31 -34.86
C ASN A 191 28.42 -37.07 -36.18
N GLY A 192 27.80 -36.42 -37.18
CA GLY A 192 28.47 -36.01 -38.42
C GLY A 192 29.65 -35.04 -38.21
N PHE A 193 29.61 -34.20 -37.18
CA PHE A 193 30.77 -33.37 -36.80
C PHE A 193 31.85 -34.15 -36.06
N GLN A 194 31.52 -35.16 -35.26
CA GLN A 194 32.53 -35.96 -34.56
C GLN A 194 33.28 -36.87 -35.53
N ASP A 195 32.59 -37.43 -36.52
CA ASP A 195 33.21 -38.23 -37.58
C ASP A 195 34.11 -37.37 -38.50
N GLY A 196 33.78 -36.09 -38.69
CA GLY A 196 34.63 -35.12 -39.42
C GLY A 196 35.77 -34.51 -38.60
N ARG A 197 35.61 -34.33 -37.28
CA ARG A 197 36.59 -33.64 -36.40
C ARG A 197 37.68 -34.57 -35.87
N ALA A 198 37.49 -35.90 -35.94
CA ALA A 198 38.58 -36.85 -35.74
C ALA A 198 39.76 -36.65 -36.73
N ALA A 199 39.56 -35.89 -37.80
CA ALA A 199 40.56 -35.66 -38.85
C ALA A 199 41.41 -34.37 -38.71
N SER A 200 41.12 -33.41 -37.82
CA SER A 200 41.85 -32.12 -37.79
C SER A 200 42.55 -31.81 -36.46
N GLY A 201 43.81 -32.23 -36.33
CA GLY A 201 44.70 -31.87 -35.20
C GLY A 201 44.99 -30.36 -35.05
N ILE A 202 44.64 -29.56 -36.06
CA ILE A 202 44.88 -28.11 -36.14
C ILE A 202 44.06 -27.32 -35.08
N ASP A 203 42.87 -27.81 -34.69
CA ASP A 203 41.98 -27.13 -33.72
C ASP A 203 42.54 -27.13 -32.29
N ARG A 204 43.43 -28.08 -31.97
CA ARG A 204 43.97 -28.24 -30.61
C ARG A 204 45.17 -27.33 -30.35
N GLU A 205 46.00 -27.13 -31.37
CA GLU A 205 47.19 -26.26 -31.32
C GLU A 205 46.81 -24.77 -31.39
N ALA A 206 45.81 -24.43 -32.22
CA ALA A 206 45.22 -23.08 -32.26
C ALA A 206 44.58 -22.67 -30.92
N LYS A 207 44.01 -23.64 -30.19
CA LYS A 207 43.43 -23.38 -28.87
C LYS A 207 44.49 -23.17 -27.79
N ALA A 208 45.57 -23.97 -27.79
CA ALA A 208 46.66 -23.82 -26.82
C ALA A 208 47.36 -22.46 -26.96
N THR A 209 47.65 -22.04 -28.19
CA THR A 209 48.27 -20.73 -28.49
C THR A 209 47.37 -19.54 -28.10
N ALA A 210 46.05 -19.66 -28.28
CA ALA A 210 45.10 -18.64 -27.84
C ALA A 210 45.03 -18.51 -26.31
N ASP A 211 45.13 -19.63 -25.58
CA ASP A 211 45.12 -19.64 -24.12
C ASP A 211 46.43 -19.05 -23.54
N GLU A 212 47.58 -19.33 -24.16
CA GLU A 212 48.87 -18.71 -23.79
C GLU A 212 48.86 -17.18 -23.96
N PHE A 213 48.38 -16.68 -25.11
CA PHE A 213 48.25 -15.24 -25.35
C PHE A 213 47.35 -14.55 -24.32
N LYS A 214 46.27 -15.22 -23.90
CA LYS A 214 45.34 -14.68 -22.91
C LYS A 214 45.98 -14.53 -21.53
N GLU A 215 46.82 -15.49 -21.13
CA GLU A 215 47.55 -15.40 -19.86
C GLU A 215 48.64 -14.34 -19.89
N GLU A 216 49.33 -14.16 -21.03
CA GLU A 216 50.31 -13.09 -21.21
C GLU A 216 49.64 -11.70 -21.11
N ALA A 217 48.51 -11.50 -21.79
CA ALA A 217 47.75 -10.26 -21.71
C ALA A 217 47.29 -9.94 -20.27
N ARG A 218 46.87 -10.96 -19.51
CA ARG A 218 46.52 -10.81 -18.08
C ARG A 218 47.74 -10.51 -17.20
N GLY A 219 48.92 -11.03 -17.55
CA GLY A 219 50.19 -10.69 -16.89
C GLY A 219 50.51 -9.20 -17.04
N ILE A 220 50.50 -8.70 -18.28
CA ILE A 220 50.79 -7.29 -18.61
C ILE A 220 49.86 -6.35 -17.85
N VAL A 221 48.56 -6.66 -17.82
CA VAL A 221 47.57 -5.82 -17.11
C VAL A 221 47.91 -5.75 -15.62
N ARG A 222 48.23 -6.89 -14.98
CA ARG A 222 48.59 -6.92 -13.55
C ARG A 222 49.86 -6.10 -13.26
N ASP A 223 50.88 -6.23 -14.10
CA ASP A 223 52.14 -5.48 -13.90
C ASP A 223 51.93 -3.97 -14.06
N LYS A 224 51.06 -3.54 -14.99
CA LYS A 224 50.72 -2.11 -15.15
C LYS A 224 49.93 -1.57 -13.97
N TYR A 225 49.02 -2.34 -13.39
CA TYR A 225 48.31 -1.94 -12.17
C TYR A 225 49.27 -1.79 -10.98
N ARG A 226 50.22 -2.73 -10.80
CA ARG A 226 51.22 -2.62 -9.73
C ARG A 226 52.08 -1.36 -9.85
N LEU A 227 52.53 -1.04 -11.06
CA LEU A 227 53.31 0.18 -11.30
C LEU A 227 52.51 1.46 -10.97
N LEU A 228 51.21 1.49 -11.27
CA LEU A 228 50.34 2.62 -10.92
C LEU A 228 50.20 2.79 -9.41
N GLU A 229 50.11 1.68 -8.66
CA GLU A 229 50.06 1.71 -7.19
C GLU A 229 51.38 2.23 -6.58
N GLU A 230 52.53 1.79 -7.11
CA GLU A 230 53.85 2.29 -6.69
C GLU A 230 53.97 3.80 -6.93
N ILE A 231 53.55 4.28 -8.11
CA ILE A 231 53.55 5.71 -8.44
C ILE A 231 52.62 6.50 -7.51
N ASP A 232 51.41 6.02 -7.23
CA ASP A 232 50.48 6.70 -6.33
C ASP A 232 51.03 6.77 -4.90
N ALA A 233 51.73 5.72 -4.44
CA ALA A 233 52.40 5.72 -3.15
C ALA A 233 53.52 6.78 -3.09
N GLU A 234 54.36 6.88 -4.12
CA GLU A 234 55.40 7.92 -4.22
C GLU A 234 54.81 9.34 -4.23
N PHE A 235 53.74 9.57 -5.00
CA PHE A 235 53.06 10.86 -5.03
C PHE A 235 52.48 11.25 -3.66
N ARG A 236 51.88 10.30 -2.94
CA ARG A 236 51.37 10.56 -1.58
C ARG A 236 52.49 10.98 -0.63
N VAL A 237 53.62 10.29 -0.65
CA VAL A 237 54.79 10.64 0.17
C VAL A 237 55.28 12.04 -0.19
N LYS A 238 55.42 12.35 -1.48
CA LYS A 238 55.89 13.66 -1.94
C LYS A 238 54.95 14.81 -1.56
N ILE A 239 53.63 14.59 -1.62
CA ILE A 239 52.64 15.56 -1.15
C ILE A 239 52.82 15.82 0.34
N GLN A 240 53.00 14.76 1.14
CA GLN A 240 53.21 14.90 2.59
C GLN A 240 54.51 15.65 2.90
N GLU A 241 55.60 15.36 2.19
CA GLU A 241 56.88 16.05 2.35
C GLU A 241 56.81 17.54 1.99
N GLU A 242 56.19 17.89 0.85
CA GLU A 242 55.98 19.29 0.46
C GLU A 242 55.07 20.02 1.45
N THR A 243 53.99 19.38 1.91
CA THR A 243 53.09 19.96 2.91
C THR A 243 53.83 20.23 4.22
N ALA A 244 54.69 19.30 4.66
CA ALA A 244 55.53 19.47 5.85
C ALA A 244 56.64 20.51 5.66
N ARG A 245 57.12 20.72 4.43
CA ARG A 245 58.07 21.79 4.10
C ARG A 245 57.39 23.15 4.17
N MET A 246 56.24 23.32 3.50
CA MET A 246 55.45 24.55 3.56
C MET A 246 55.07 24.93 5.00
N MET A 247 54.67 23.97 5.84
CA MET A 247 54.38 24.24 7.25
C MET A 247 55.61 24.72 8.03
N ARG A 248 56.80 24.18 7.75
CA ARG A 248 58.06 24.64 8.36
C ARG A 248 58.44 26.04 7.89
N ASP A 249 58.35 26.32 6.59
CA ASP A 249 58.66 27.63 6.04
C ASP A 249 57.72 28.73 6.60
N ILE A 250 56.45 28.40 6.87
CA ILE A 250 55.50 29.30 7.53
C ILE A 250 55.85 29.52 9.01
N LEU A 251 56.34 28.49 9.71
CA LEU A 251 56.72 28.57 11.13
C LEU A 251 58.06 29.29 11.34
N ASP A 252 59.02 29.14 10.43
CA ASP A 252 60.33 29.80 10.47
C ASP A 252 60.29 31.26 9.96
N GLY A 253 59.18 31.68 9.36
CA GLY A 253 58.92 33.04 8.86
C GLY A 253 58.19 33.97 9.84
N ILE A 254 58.01 33.56 11.10
CA ILE A 254 57.39 34.32 12.22
C ILE A 254 58.45 34.57 13.29
#